data_AF-A0A4Q8R9A6-F1
#
_entry.id   AF-A0A4Q8R9A6-F1
#
_cell.length_a   1.000
_cell.length_b   1.000
_cell.length_c   1.000
_cell.angle_alpha   90.00
_cell.angle_beta   90.00
_cell.angle_gamma   90.00
#
_symmetry.space_group_name_H-M   'P 1'
#
loop_
_entity.id
_entity.type
_entity.pdbx_description
1 polymer ?
#
loop_
_entity_poly.entity_id
_entity_poly.type
_entity_poly.pdbx_seq_one_letter_code
_entity_poly.pdbx_strand_id
1 'polypeptide(L)'
;MNDLHAWLSQQHHGLRTFQNFQQKLDALVRDEPGQQALCRLLSDLVGGYVEAFDEEPLPVDVADHAYQRLLDLVGSLDLEANADRRLADINRVAAYDLLH
;
A
#
# COMPACT_ATOMS: atom_id res chain seq x y z
N MET A 1 -6.81 2.21 -14.30
CA MET A 1 -7.14 2.55 -12.90
C MET A 1 -7.05 1.26 -12.11
N ASN A 2 -6.00 1.09 -11.32
CA ASN A 2 -5.62 -0.16 -10.67
C ASN A 2 -6.77 -0.70 -9.78
N ASP A 3 -7.15 -1.98 -9.92
CA ASP A 3 -8.20 -2.63 -9.09
C ASP A 3 -7.90 -2.47 -7.58
N LEU A 4 -6.62 -2.42 -7.24
CA LEU A 4 -6.15 -2.14 -5.89
C LEU A 4 -6.53 -0.73 -5.39
N HIS A 5 -6.37 0.30 -6.24
CA HIS A 5 -6.76 1.68 -5.90
C HIS A 5 -8.29 1.82 -5.81
N ALA A 6 -9.01 1.21 -6.74
CA ALA A 6 -10.48 1.25 -6.75
C ALA A 6 -11.05 0.63 -5.47
N TRP A 7 -10.53 -0.54 -5.08
CA TRP A 7 -10.90 -1.15 -3.80
C TRP A 7 -10.51 -0.28 -2.61
N LEU A 8 -9.27 0.21 -2.57
CA LEU A 8 -8.75 0.97 -1.43
C LEU A 8 -9.60 2.20 -1.18
N SER A 9 -9.95 2.96 -2.23
CA SER A 9 -10.75 4.20 -2.14
C SER A 9 -12.11 4.07 -1.44
N GLN A 10 -12.64 2.86 -1.33
CA GLN A 10 -13.93 2.57 -0.72
C GLN A 10 -13.83 2.09 0.74
N GLN A 11 -12.62 1.98 1.29
CA GLN A 11 -12.40 1.44 2.62
C GLN A 11 -12.43 2.53 3.71
N HIS A 12 -12.68 2.10 4.95
CA HIS A 12 -12.50 2.96 6.13
C HIS A 12 -11.01 3.11 6.47
N HIS A 13 -10.64 4.14 7.22
CA HIS A 13 -9.22 4.47 7.46
C HIS A 13 -8.60 3.74 8.67
N GLY A 14 -9.26 2.69 9.19
CA GLY A 14 -8.76 1.95 10.36
C GLY A 14 -7.70 0.90 10.04
N LEU A 15 -6.97 0.42 11.06
CA LEU A 15 -5.90 -0.60 10.93
C LEU A 15 -6.32 -1.86 10.17
N ARG A 16 -7.58 -2.28 10.29
CA ARG A 16 -8.09 -3.44 9.56
C ARG A 16 -8.00 -3.28 8.04
N THR A 17 -8.11 -2.07 7.52
CA THR A 17 -7.99 -1.79 6.08
C THR A 17 -6.58 -2.08 5.58
N PHE A 18 -5.57 -1.68 6.35
CA PHE A 18 -4.16 -1.95 6.08
C PHE A 18 -3.85 -3.46 6.08
N GLN A 19 -4.41 -4.20 7.04
CA GLN A 19 -4.30 -5.67 7.07
C GLN A 19 -5.00 -6.34 5.87
N ASN A 20 -6.21 -5.89 5.52
CA ASN A 20 -6.94 -6.38 4.35
C ASN A 20 -6.21 -6.05 3.04
N PHE A 21 -5.50 -4.91 2.98
CA PHE A 21 -4.69 -4.52 1.84
C PHE A 21 -3.54 -5.51 1.61
N GLN A 22 -2.84 -5.96 2.66
CA GLN A 22 -1.81 -7.00 2.54
C GLN A 22 -2.39 -8.31 1.95
N GLN A 23 -3.58 -8.72 2.37
CA GLN A 23 -4.25 -9.90 1.81
C GLN A 23 -4.57 -9.73 0.32
N LYS A 24 -4.95 -8.51 -0.10
CA LYS A 24 -5.15 -8.20 -1.52
C LYS A 24 -3.87 -8.23 -2.33
N LEU A 25 -2.76 -7.74 -1.78
CA LEU A 25 -1.45 -7.84 -2.42
C LEU A 25 -1.04 -9.30 -2.62
N ASP A 26 -1.28 -10.16 -1.63
CA ASP A 26 -1.01 -11.60 -1.74
C ASP A 26 -1.87 -12.28 -2.82
N ALA A 27 -3.12 -11.85 -2.99
CA ALA A 27 -3.97 -12.31 -4.09
C ALA A 27 -3.43 -11.83 -5.44
N LEU A 28 -3.05 -10.55 -5.54
CA LEU A 28 -2.49 -9.96 -6.77
C LEU A 28 -1.22 -10.68 -7.22
N VAL A 29 -0.31 -11.04 -6.30
CA VAL A 29 0.93 -11.77 -6.65
C VAL A 29 0.66 -13.17 -7.20
N ARG A 30 -0.43 -13.83 -6.75
CA ARG A 30 -0.82 -15.15 -7.28
C ARG A 30 -1.24 -15.05 -8.75
N ASP A 31 -1.93 -13.99 -9.12
CA ASP A 31 -2.43 -13.77 -10.47
C ASP A 31 -1.37 -13.12 -11.38
N GLU A 32 -0.53 -12.24 -10.81
CA GLU A 32 0.51 -11.48 -11.52
C GLU A 32 1.89 -11.59 -10.82
N PRO A 33 2.62 -12.70 -11.00
CA PRO A 33 3.94 -12.91 -10.38
C PRO A 33 4.96 -11.83 -10.73
N GLY A 34 4.79 -11.17 -11.89
CA GLY A 34 5.61 -10.05 -12.31
C GLY A 34 5.59 -8.87 -11.34
N GLN A 35 4.54 -8.71 -10.54
CA GLN A 35 4.40 -7.62 -9.56
C GLN A 35 4.93 -7.96 -8.17
N GLN A 36 5.52 -9.15 -7.98
CA GLN A 36 5.93 -9.64 -6.67
C GLN A 36 6.78 -8.65 -5.85
N ALA A 37 7.76 -8.00 -6.47
CA ALA A 37 8.63 -7.05 -5.77
C ALA A 37 7.85 -5.83 -5.26
N LEU A 38 6.98 -5.25 -6.10
CA LEU A 38 6.16 -4.11 -5.73
C LEU A 38 5.17 -4.46 -4.62
N CYS A 39 4.47 -5.60 -4.76
CA CYS A 39 3.53 -6.08 -3.75
C CYS A 39 4.22 -6.38 -2.41
N ARG A 40 5.43 -6.93 -2.42
CA ARG A 40 6.21 -7.18 -1.20
C ARG A 40 6.52 -5.87 -0.49
N LEU A 41 7.04 -4.87 -1.20
CA LEU A 41 7.36 -3.56 -0.63
C LEU A 41 6.13 -2.83 -0.10
N LEU A 42 5.00 -2.90 -0.81
CA LEU A 42 3.74 -2.33 -0.32
C LEU A 42 3.24 -3.04 0.94
N SER A 43 3.40 -4.37 1.01
CA SER A 43 3.03 -5.16 2.19
C SER A 43 3.91 -4.81 3.38
N ASP A 44 5.22 -4.64 3.17
CA ASP A 44 6.18 -4.26 4.20
C ASP A 44 5.95 -2.83 4.70
N LEU A 45 5.69 -1.88 3.79
CA LEU A 45 5.33 -0.48 4.11
C LEU A 45 4.11 -0.42 5.05
N VAL A 46 3.06 -1.15 4.69
CA VAL A 46 1.82 -1.19 5.46
C VAL A 46 1.99 -2.00 6.75
N GLY A 47 2.80 -3.05 6.72
CA GLY A 47 3.15 -3.86 7.89
C GLY A 47 3.81 -3.03 8.98
N GLY A 48 4.79 -2.20 8.63
CA GLY A 48 5.44 -1.29 9.59
C GLY A 48 4.47 -0.29 10.23
N TYR A 49 3.49 0.21 9.47
CA TYR A 49 2.43 1.05 10.03
C TYR A 49 1.51 0.29 10.98
N VAL A 50 1.12 -0.94 10.64
CA VAL A 50 0.27 -1.78 11.51
C VAL A 50 1.01 -2.13 12.80
N GLU A 51 2.28 -2.50 12.72
CA GLU A 51 3.12 -2.83 13.88
C GLU A 51 3.31 -1.62 14.81
N ALA A 52 3.46 -0.40 14.27
CA ALA A 52 3.62 0.82 15.07
C ALA A 52 2.39 1.16 15.93
N PHE A 53 1.21 0.66 15.57
CA PHE A 53 -0.04 0.87 16.31
C PHE A 53 -0.66 -0.45 16.80
N ASP A 54 0.12 -1.54 16.79
CA ASP A 54 -0.31 -2.76 17.47
C ASP A 54 -0.24 -2.49 18.97
N GLU A 55 -1.35 -2.72 19.66
CA GLU A 55 -1.53 -2.43 21.10
C GLU A 55 -1.50 -0.94 21.51
N GLU A 56 -1.16 0.01 20.62
CA GLU A 56 -1.23 1.45 20.86
C GLU A 56 -2.52 2.10 20.29
N PRO A 57 -3.06 3.15 20.93
CA PRO A 57 -4.21 3.85 20.40
C PRO A 57 -3.83 4.63 19.14
N LEU A 58 -4.38 4.24 17.99
CA LEU A 58 -4.22 4.96 16.73
C LEU A 58 -5.02 6.28 16.76
N PRO A 59 -4.37 7.46 16.69
CA PRO A 59 -5.06 8.73 16.57
C PRO A 59 -5.77 8.86 15.22
N VAL A 60 -6.98 9.43 15.21
CA VAL A 60 -7.82 9.52 13.99
C VAL A 60 -7.16 10.36 12.90
N ASP A 61 -6.49 11.45 13.27
CA ASP A 61 -5.75 12.31 12.36
C ASP A 61 -4.57 11.58 11.70
N VAL A 62 -3.86 10.75 12.47
CA VAL A 62 -2.79 9.89 11.93
C VAL A 62 -3.36 8.84 10.99
N ALA A 63 -4.49 8.22 11.34
CA ALA A 63 -5.18 7.24 10.51
C ALA A 63 -5.61 7.83 9.16
N ASP A 64 -6.25 9.00 9.19
CA ASP A 64 -6.70 9.71 8.00
C ASP A 64 -5.52 10.08 7.11
N HIS A 65 -4.45 10.62 7.69
CA HIS A 65 -3.25 11.00 6.95
C HIS A 65 -2.56 9.80 6.29
N ALA A 66 -2.30 8.73 7.05
CA ALA A 66 -1.67 7.52 6.54
C ALA A 66 -2.51 6.88 5.42
N TYR A 67 -3.83 6.85 5.58
CA TYR A 67 -4.73 6.33 4.57
C TYR A 67 -4.69 7.16 3.27
N GLN A 68 -4.77 8.49 3.36
CA GLN A 68 -4.68 9.36 2.17
C GLN A 68 -3.33 9.18 1.46
N ARG A 69 -2.22 9.09 2.20
CA ARG A 69 -0.90 8.85 1.61
C ARG A 69 -0.79 7.51 0.91
N LEU A 70 -1.36 6.45 1.49
CA LEU A 70 -1.41 5.14 0.85
C LEU A 70 -2.27 5.19 -0.43
N LEU A 71 -3.42 5.87 -0.37
CA LEU A 71 -4.32 6.03 -1.51
C LEU A 71 -3.63 6.74 -2.67
N ASP A 72 -2.97 7.88 -2.41
CA ASP A 72 -2.23 8.65 -3.42
C ASP A 72 -1.04 7.87 -3.99
N LEU A 73 -0.30 7.15 -3.12
CA LEU A 73 0.80 6.30 -3.54
C LEU A 73 0.28 5.23 -4.51
N VAL A 74 -0.75 4.47 -4.12
CA VAL A 74 -1.31 3.38 -4.92
C VAL A 74 -1.94 3.90 -6.21
N GLY A 75 -2.60 5.07 -6.17
CA GLY A 75 -3.23 5.69 -7.34
C GLY A 75 -2.24 6.19 -8.39
N SER A 76 -0.98 6.42 -8.00
CA SER A 76 0.08 6.89 -8.89
C SER A 76 1.02 5.78 -9.40
N LEU A 77 0.82 4.53 -8.97
CA LEU A 77 1.53 3.37 -9.50
C LEU A 77 0.94 2.95 -10.85
N ASP A 78 1.81 2.61 -11.80
CA ASP A 78 1.41 2.08 -13.09
C ASP A 78 1.92 0.63 -13.26
N LEU A 79 1.02 -0.32 -13.02
CA LEU A 79 1.31 -1.74 -13.08
C LEU A 79 1.62 -2.24 -14.50
N GLU A 80 1.11 -1.56 -15.52
CA GLU A 80 1.28 -1.94 -16.93
C GLU A 80 2.41 -1.17 -17.62
N ALA A 81 3.14 -0.33 -16.87
CA ALA A 81 4.21 0.48 -17.43
C ALA A 81 5.43 -0.33 -17.88
N ASN A 82 6.31 0.33 -18.63
CA ASN A 82 7.59 -0.24 -19.03
C ASN A 82 8.53 -0.49 -17.84
N ALA A 83 9.63 -1.21 -18.09
CA ALA A 83 10.58 -1.62 -17.05
C ALA A 83 11.17 -0.42 -16.26
N ASP A 84 11.52 0.67 -16.94
CA ASP A 84 12.08 1.87 -16.29
C ASP A 84 11.08 2.49 -15.31
N ARG A 85 9.82 2.60 -15.73
CA ARG A 85 8.77 3.15 -14.88
C ARG A 85 8.46 2.23 -13.70
N ARG A 86 8.39 0.92 -13.93
CA ARG A 86 8.18 -0.07 -12.86
C ARG A 86 9.31 -0.06 -11.83
N LEU A 87 10.56 0.09 -12.28
CA LEU A 87 11.71 0.23 -11.39
C LEU A 87 11.63 1.54 -10.57
N ALA A 88 11.25 2.64 -11.20
CA ALA A 88 11.04 3.90 -10.50
C ALA A 88 9.94 3.81 -9.44
N ASP A 89 8.83 3.13 -9.75
CA ASP A 89 7.72 2.90 -8.82
C ASP A 89 8.16 2.02 -7.64
N ILE A 90 8.91 0.93 -7.89
CA ILE A 90 9.52 0.08 -6.85
C ILE A 90 10.41 0.90 -5.91
N ASN A 91 11.33 1.70 -6.48
CA ASN A 91 12.25 2.53 -5.69
C ASN A 91 11.50 3.59 -4.87
N ARG A 92 10.43 4.16 -5.44
CA ARG A 92 9.60 5.13 -4.73
C ARG A 92 8.89 4.50 -3.55
N VAL A 93 8.30 3.31 -3.72
CA VAL A 93 7.64 2.59 -2.61
C VAL A 93 8.66 2.21 -1.53
N ALA A 94 9.86 1.75 -1.92
CA ALA A 94 10.91 1.38 -0.98
C ALA A 94 11.41 2.55 -0.13
N ALA A 95 11.32 3.79 -0.63
CA ALA A 95 11.70 5.00 0.10
C ALA A 95 10.51 5.68 0.80
N TYR A 96 9.30 5.11 0.69
CA TYR A 96 8.09 5.73 1.20
C TYR A 96 7.89 5.42 2.69
N ASP A 97 7.19 6.32 3.37
CA ASP A 97 6.76 6.13 4.73
C ASP A 97 5.35 6.69 4.93
N LEU A 98 4.58 6.02 5.78
CA LEU A 98 3.19 6.37 6.12
C LEU A 98 3.11 7.25 7.38
N LEU A 99 4.15 7.27 8.21
CA LEU A 99 4.17 8.01 9.47
C LEU A 99 4.70 9.45 9.33
N HIS A 100 5.50 9.76 8.30
CA HIS A 100 6.15 11.07 8.10
C HIS A 100 5.73 11.75 6.79
#